data_AF-A0A358Q7U8-F1
#
_entry.id   AF-A0A358Q7U8-F1
#
_cell.length_a   1.000
_cell.length_b   1.000
_cell.length_c   1.000
_cell.angle_alpha   90.00
_cell.angle_beta   90.00
_cell.angle_gamma   90.00
#
_symmetry.space_group_name_H-M   'P 1'
#
loop_
_entity.id
_entity.type
_entity.pdbx_description
1 polymer ?
#
loop_
_entity_poly.entity_id
_entity_poly.type
_entity_poly.pdbx_seq_one_letter_code
_entity_poly.pdbx_strand_id
1 'polypeptide(L)' 'MDVAYTNQHVDKPLRTCTLHTDDSCIYWIKKGETSYKGLGHLKRDGGWLSFNDEKEAVVYKETSFPKYQLIDHC' A
#
# COMPACT_ATOMS: atom_id res chain seq x y z
N MET A 1 14.92 -17.55 5.14
CA MET A 1 13.81 -16.96 5.90
C MET A 1 13.27 -15.87 5.01
N ASP A 2 12.18 -16.16 4.32
CA ASP A 2 11.51 -15.18 3.48
C ASP A 2 10.91 -14.12 4.40
N VAL A 3 11.38 -12.88 4.27
CA VAL A 3 10.82 -11.75 5.01
C VAL A 3 9.47 -11.48 4.37
N ALA A 4 8.37 -11.77 5.09
CA ALA A 4 7.04 -11.48 4.61
C ALA A 4 6.85 -9.97 4.56
N TYR A 5 6.95 -9.37 3.38
CA TYR A 5 6.76 -7.93 3.21
C TYR A 5 5.28 -7.61 3.18
N THR A 6 4.85 -6.64 3.98
CA THR A 6 3.49 -6.09 3.84
C THR A 6 3.49 -4.97 2.83
N ASN A 7 2.56 -5.01 1.89
CA ASN A 7 2.45 -4.00 0.86
C ASN A 7 1.17 -3.20 1.02
N GLN A 8 1.27 -1.88 0.86
CA GLN A 8 0.12 -0.99 0.95
C GLN A 8 -0.06 -0.23 -0.37
N HIS A 9 -1.26 -0.33 -0.93
CA HIS A 9 -1.71 0.54 -2.01
C HIS A 9 -2.41 1.76 -1.41
N VAL A 10 -1.83 2.94 -1.60
CA VAL A 10 -2.46 4.20 -1.21
C VAL A 10 -3.22 4.74 -2.43
N ASP A 11 -4.52 4.96 -2.28
CA ASP A 11 -5.37 5.58 -3.28
C ASP A 11 -5.91 6.92 -2.75
N LYS A 12 -5.33 8.02 -3.23
CA LYS A 12 -5.69 9.37 -2.78
C LYS A 12 -7.08 9.81 -3.25
N PRO A 13 -7.49 9.58 -4.53
CA PRO A 13 -8.85 9.85 -4.98
C PRO A 13 -9.93 9.14 -4.16
N LEU A 14 -9.73 7.86 -3.87
CA LEU A 14 -10.69 7.07 -3.10
C LEU A 14 -10.54 7.22 -1.58
N ARG A 15 -9.44 7.84 -1.13
CA ARG A 15 -9.08 7.98 0.29
C ARG A 15 -9.02 6.63 0.99
N THR A 16 -8.37 5.66 0.34
CA THR A 16 -8.18 4.31 0.86
C THR A 16 -6.70 3.96 0.96
N CYS A 17 -6.37 3.14 1.93
CA CYS A 17 -5.11 2.41 2.01
C CYS A 17 -5.47 0.92 2.04
N THR A 18 -5.03 0.15 1.04
CA THR A 18 -5.31 -1.28 0.94
C THR A 18 -4.07 -2.07 1.32
N LEU A 19 -4.18 -2.96 2.30
CA LEU A 19 -3.12 -3.86 2.72
C LEU A 19 -3.15 -5.14 1.87
N HIS A 20 -1.95 -5.58 1.50
CA HIS A 20 -1.67 -6.81 0.78
C HIS A 20 -0.54 -7.53 1.52
N THR A 21 -0.90 -8.58 2.25
CA THR A 21 0.01 -9.44 3.04
C THR A 21 0.36 -10.74 2.31
N ASP A 22 -0.46 -11.16 1.35
CA ASP A 22 -0.17 -12.30 0.48
C ASP A 22 0.65 -11.90 -0.76
N ASP A 23 1.86 -12.46 -0.87
CA ASP A 23 2.75 -12.30 -2.03
C ASP A 23 2.16 -12.82 -3.34
N SER A 24 1.15 -13.70 -3.28
CA SER A 24 0.43 -14.23 -4.44
C SER A 24 -0.65 -13.27 -4.99
N CYS A 25 -0.88 -12.14 -4.31
CA CYS A 25 -1.90 -11.18 -4.71
C CYS A 25 -1.65 -10.60 -6.11
N ILE A 26 -2.61 -10.76 -7.01
CA ILE A 26 -2.49 -10.32 -8.41
C ILE A 26 -2.25 -8.82 -8.55
N TYR A 27 -2.78 -8.00 -7.62
CA TYR A 27 -2.62 -6.55 -7.65
C TYR A 27 -1.19 -6.16 -7.27
N TRP A 28 -0.62 -6.86 -6.29
CA TRP A 28 0.79 -6.70 -5.90
C TRP A 28 1.73 -7.15 -7.02
N ILE A 29 1.48 -8.30 -7.64
CA ILE A 29 2.32 -8.84 -8.72
C ILE A 29 2.30 -7.91 -9.94
N LYS A 30 1.13 -7.38 -10.31
CA LYS A 30 0.94 -6.57 -11.52
C LYS A 30 1.10 -5.06 -11.29
N LYS A 31 1.47 -4.63 -10.08
CA LYS A 31 1.68 -3.21 -9.80
C LYS A 31 2.74 -2.65 -10.76
N GLY A 32 2.56 -1.39 -11.12
CA GLY A 32 3.50 -0.68 -11.98
C GLY A 32 3.48 0.79 -11.64
N GLU A 33 4.63 1.42 -11.88
CA GLU A 33 4.71 2.87 -11.84
C GLU A 33 3.97 3.47 -13.03
N THR A 34 3.20 4.52 -12.78
CA THR A 34 2.53 5.31 -13.83
C THR A 34 2.86 6.79 -13.66
N SER A 35 2.37 7.64 -14.57
CA SER A 35 2.47 9.09 -14.42
C SER A 35 1.80 9.61 -13.13
N TYR A 36 0.87 8.85 -12.55
CA TYR A 36 0.05 9.30 -11.42
C TYR A 36 0.14 8.45 -10.16
N LYS A 37 0.64 7.22 -10.24
CA LYS A 37 0.88 6.34 -9.09
C LYS A 37 2.35 5.90 -9.06
N GLY A 38 3.00 6.06 -7.91
CA GLY A 38 4.41 5.70 -7.72
C GLY A 38 4.61 4.25 -7.27
N LEU A 39 5.83 3.75 -7.44
CA LEU A 39 6.31 2.48 -6.89
C LEU A 39 7.41 2.78 -5.87
N GLY A 40 7.23 2.37 -4.62
CA GLY A 40 8.11 2.74 -3.49
C GLY A 40 7.98 4.19 -3.04
N HIS A 41 7.11 4.98 -3.68
CA HIS A 41 6.85 6.37 -3.35
C HIS A 41 5.43 6.76 -3.79
N LEU A 42 4.95 7.93 -3.33
CA LEU A 42 3.63 8.44 -3.70
C LEU A 42 3.71 9.52 -4.78
N LYS A 43 2.78 9.46 -5.74
CA LYS A 43 2.53 10.51 -6.74
C LYS A 43 1.16 11.16 -6.49
N ARG A 44 0.61 11.85 -7.51
CA ARG A 44 -0.66 12.57 -7.45
C ARG A 44 -1.81 11.70 -6.93
N ASP A 45 -1.94 10.49 -7.46
CA ASP A 45 -3.07 9.58 -7.19
C ASP A 45 -2.70 8.47 -6.18
N GLY A 46 -1.52 8.60 -5.56
CA GLY A 46 -1.00 7.67 -4.56
C GLY A 46 0.11 6.77 -5.11
N GLY A 47 0.14 5.51 -4.72
CA GLY A 47 1.23 4.60 -5.07
C GLY A 47 1.25 3.32 -4.26
N TRP A 48 2.30 2.54 -4.47
CA TRP A 48 2.57 1.28 -3.78
C TRP A 48 3.75 1.46 -2.85
N LEU A 49 3.57 1.10 -1.58
CA LEU A 49 4.61 1.15 -0.55
C LEU A 49 4.80 -0.26 0.03
N SER A 50 6.03 -0.55 0.43
CA SER A 50 6.39 -1.82 1.08
C SER A 50 6.88 -1.53 2.49
N PHE A 51 6.48 -2.39 3.41
CA PHE A 51 6.76 -2.32 4.84
C PHE A 51 7.28 -3.68 5.31
N ASN A 52 8.01 -3.69 6.43
CA ASN A 52 8.54 -4.94 6.97
C ASN A 52 7.43 -5.80 7.59
N ASP A 53 6.37 -5.17 8.09
CA ASP A 53 5.22 -5.84 8.66
C ASP A 53 3.94 -4.99 8.53
N GLU A 54 2.81 -5.60 8.89
CA GLU A 54 1.49 -4.98 8.83
C GLU A 54 1.38 -3.78 9.77
N LYS A 55 2.02 -3.87 10.94
CA LYS A 55 1.95 -2.83 11.96
C LYS A 55 2.59 -1.54 11.47
N GLU A 56 3.73 -1.62 10.79
CA GLU A 56 4.37 -0.47 10.15
C GLU A 56 3.44 0.18 9.11
N ALA A 57 2.76 -0.63 8.29
CA ALA A 57 1.83 -0.14 7.27
C ALA A 57 0.59 0.55 7.88
N VAL A 58 0.07 0.01 8.99
CA VAL A 58 -1.04 0.60 9.75
C VAL A 58 -0.61 1.93 10.38
N VAL A 59 0.53 1.97 11.07
CA VAL A 59 1.06 3.20 11.66
C VAL A 59 1.30 4.27 10.60
N TYR A 60 1.85 3.89 9.44
CA TYR A 60 2.04 4.82 8.33
C TYR A 60 0.71 5.42 7.85
N LYS A 61 -0.33 4.59 7.68
CA LYS A 61 -1.66 5.05 7.32
C LYS A 61 -2.24 5.98 8.38
N GLU A 62 -2.15 5.63 9.67
CA GLU A 62 -2.74 6.44 10.75
C GLU A 62 -2.06 7.80 10.88
N THR A 63 -0.75 7.85 10.69
CA THR A 63 0.04 9.09 10.78
C THR A 63 -0.09 9.97 9.54
N SER A 64 0.01 9.39 8.34
CA SER A 64 0.04 10.13 7.07
C SER A 64 -1.34 10.36 6.47
N PHE A 65 -2.27 9.43 6.70
CA PHE A 65 -3.61 9.39 6.10
C PHE A 65 -4.69 9.05 7.15
N PRO A 66 -4.79 9.79 8.28
CA PRO A 66 -5.67 9.43 9.40
C PRO A 66 -7.14 9.26 9.03
N LYS A 67 -7.60 9.98 8.00
CA LYS A 67 -8.98 9.98 7.53
C LYS A 67 -9.26 8.95 6.44
N TYR A 68 -8.26 8.18 6.00
CA TYR A 68 -8.45 7.20 4.94
C TYR A 68 -9.05 5.92 5.53
N GLN A 69 -9.83 5.20 4.73
CA GLN A 69 -10.27 3.85 5.09
C GLN A 69 -9.11 2.88 4.92
N LEU A 70 -8.87 2.04 5.92
CA LEU A 70 -7.99 0.89 5.79
C LEU A 70 -8.80 -0.28 5.24
N ILE A 71 -8.34 -0.89 4.16
CA ILE A 71 -8.94 -2.09 3.56
C ILE A 71 -7.94 -3.22 3.72
N ASP A 72 -8.34 -4.28 4.39
CA ASP A 72 -7.58 -5.53 4.43
C ASP A 72 -8.05 -6.42 3.28
N HIS A 73 -7.18 -6.66 2.29
CA HIS A 73 -7.57 -7.33 1.04
C HIS A 73 -7.15 -8.79 0.98
N CYS A 74 -5.93 -9.11 1.43
CA CYS A 74 -5.35 -10.45 1.33
C CYS A 74 -4.17 -10.64 2.26
#